data_AF-A0A3B0PP59-F1
#
_entry.id   AF-A0A3B0PP59-F1
#
_cell.length_a   1.000
_cell.length_b   1.000
_cell.length_c   1.000
_cell.angle_alpha   90.00
_cell.angle_beta   90.00
_cell.angle_gamma   90.00
#
_symmetry.space_group_name_H-M   'P 1'
#
loop_
_entity.id
_entity.type
_entity.pdbx_description
1 polymer ?
#
loop_
_entity_poly.entity_id
_entity_poly.type
_entity_poly.pdbx_seq_one_letter_code
_entity_poly.pdbx_strand_id
1 'polypeptide(L)'
;MSYDVKVDLHGLETQDALITIQKYVFQILDGSLFDVIFITGNGSGYLKTTLENFIKDHNDHNNVKLFYKSINSGSYLVYASDNVFNYYDVNFEDEPTLSDDEIAKIFEEAKK
;
A
#
# COMPACT_ATOMS: atom_id res chain seq x y z
N MET A 1 8.50 -3.27 -13.68
CA MET A 1 8.81 -1.84 -13.87
C MET A 1 8.11 -1.09 -12.76
N SER A 2 8.84 -0.66 -11.72
CA SER A 2 8.25 0.20 -10.67
C SER A 2 8.37 1.64 -11.16
N TYR A 3 7.22 2.30 -11.30
CA TYR A 3 7.15 3.74 -11.43
C TYR A 3 6.63 4.22 -10.10
N ASP A 4 7.54 4.51 -9.17
CA ASP A 4 7.17 5.09 -7.87
C ASP A 4 6.63 6.50 -8.13
N VAL A 5 5.33 6.63 -8.34
CA VAL A 5 4.67 7.93 -8.53
C VAL A 5 4.76 8.68 -7.22
N LYS A 6 5.56 9.75 -7.21
CA LYS A 6 5.74 10.63 -6.05
C LYS A 6 4.89 11.87 -6.22
N VAL A 7 4.05 12.13 -5.24
CA VAL A 7 3.10 13.24 -5.25
C VAL A 7 3.42 14.13 -4.08
N ASP A 8 3.80 15.36 -4.40
CA ASP A 8 4.14 16.33 -3.39
C ASP A 8 2.90 17.07 -2.90
N LEU A 9 2.60 16.93 -1.62
CA LEU A 9 1.53 17.64 -0.95
C LEU A 9 2.06 18.78 -0.08
N HIS A 10 3.39 18.87 0.14
CA HIS A 10 3.93 19.86 1.06
C HIS A 10 3.59 21.27 0.59
N GLY A 11 3.21 22.13 1.53
CA GLY A 11 2.86 23.51 1.23
C GLY A 11 1.53 23.69 0.49
N LEU A 12 0.79 22.61 0.18
CA LEU A 12 -0.58 22.74 -0.30
C LEU A 12 -1.52 23.12 0.84
N GLU A 13 -2.52 23.92 0.49
CA GLU A 13 -3.70 24.07 1.33
C GLU A 13 -4.40 22.72 1.47
N THR A 14 -5.09 22.54 2.59
CA THR A 14 -5.70 21.24 2.94
C THR A 14 -6.65 20.73 1.88
N GLN A 15 -7.46 21.63 1.30
CA GLN A 15 -8.45 21.26 0.29
C GLN A 15 -7.77 20.78 -0.99
N ASP A 16 -6.72 21.45 -1.43
CA ASP A 16 -5.95 21.08 -2.62
C ASP A 16 -5.21 19.75 -2.41
N ALA A 17 -4.67 19.54 -1.20
CA ALA A 17 -4.06 18.27 -0.82
C ALA A 17 -5.10 17.13 -0.87
N LEU A 18 -6.31 17.33 -0.34
CA LEU A 18 -7.37 16.33 -0.37
C LEU A 18 -7.81 15.98 -1.80
N ILE A 19 -8.01 16.98 -2.66
CA ILE A 19 -8.33 16.77 -4.08
C ILE A 19 -7.22 15.95 -4.75
N THR A 20 -5.96 16.28 -4.46
CA THR A 20 -4.80 15.58 -5.02
C THR A 20 -4.75 14.13 -4.54
N ILE A 21 -4.97 13.88 -3.24
CA ILE A 21 -5.05 12.52 -2.68
C ILE A 21 -6.14 11.71 -3.38
N GLN A 22 -7.35 12.26 -3.50
CA GLN A 22 -8.47 11.61 -4.18
C GLN A 22 -8.14 11.22 -5.62
N LYS A 23 -7.53 12.14 -6.39
CA LYS A 23 -7.15 11.90 -7.78
C LYS A 23 -6.23 10.69 -7.93
N TYR A 24 -5.22 10.54 -7.10
CA TYR A 24 -4.26 9.44 -7.21
C TYR A 24 -4.79 8.15 -6.60
N VAL A 25 -5.61 8.23 -5.56
CA VAL A 25 -6.30 7.06 -5.01
C VAL A 25 -7.28 6.48 -6.03
N PHE A 26 -8.02 7.29 -6.80
CA PHE A 26 -8.87 6.75 -7.85
C PHE A 26 -8.08 6.04 -8.96
N GLN A 27 -6.90 6.54 -9.30
CA GLN A 27 -6.00 5.82 -10.21
C GLN A 27 -5.51 4.49 -9.62
N ILE A 28 -5.34 4.40 -8.31
CA ILE A 28 -5.03 3.12 -7.65
C ILE A 28 -6.22 2.16 -7.76
N LEU A 29 -7.43 2.66 -7.52
CA LEU A 29 -8.65 1.87 -7.48
C LEU A 29 -9.13 1.43 -8.86
N ASP A 30 -8.83 2.18 -9.92
CA ASP A 30 -9.15 1.80 -11.31
C ASP A 30 -8.05 0.95 -11.97
N GLY A 31 -6.95 0.69 -11.26
CA GLY A 31 -5.84 -0.14 -11.72
C GLY A 31 -4.87 0.56 -12.69
N SER A 32 -5.05 1.85 -12.96
CA SER A 32 -4.08 2.65 -13.75
C SER A 32 -2.79 2.94 -12.97
N LEU A 33 -2.83 2.81 -11.65
CA LEU A 33 -1.70 2.95 -10.74
C LEU A 33 -1.68 1.81 -9.72
N PHE A 34 -0.52 1.29 -9.36
CA PHE A 34 -0.41 0.24 -8.33
C PHE A 34 -0.29 0.82 -6.93
N ASP A 35 0.56 1.84 -6.80
CA ASP A 35 0.88 2.53 -5.56
C ASP A 35 1.28 3.99 -5.82
N VAL A 36 1.30 4.80 -4.77
CA VAL A 36 1.72 6.20 -4.81
C VAL A 36 2.44 6.58 -3.52
N ILE A 37 3.48 7.39 -3.63
CA ILE A 37 4.17 7.98 -2.47
C ILE A 37 3.71 9.42 -2.31
N PHE A 38 2.95 9.71 -1.26
CA PHE A 38 2.60 11.08 -0.88
C PHE A 38 3.65 11.68 0.03
N ILE A 39 4.12 12.89 -0.30
CA ILE A 39 5.04 13.68 0.51
C ILE A 39 4.24 14.73 1.26
N THR A 40 4.03 14.54 2.57
CA THR A 40 3.27 15.46 3.43
C THR A 40 4.16 16.54 4.08
N GLY A 41 5.48 16.38 3.97
CA GLY A 41 6.47 17.21 4.67
C GLY A 41 6.56 16.89 6.17
N ASN A 42 7.52 17.54 6.84
CA ASN A 42 7.85 17.36 8.27
C ASN A 42 7.20 18.43 9.17
N GLY A 43 6.15 19.11 8.69
CA GLY A 43 5.51 20.23 9.38
C GLY A 43 4.65 19.80 10.59
N SER A 44 3.53 20.50 10.80
CA SER A 44 2.59 20.24 11.91
C SER A 44 1.91 18.86 11.90
N GLY A 45 2.16 18.04 10.87
CA GLY A 45 1.48 16.76 10.68
C GLY A 45 0.06 16.89 10.13
N TYR A 46 -0.40 18.09 9.81
CA TYR A 46 -1.78 18.29 9.36
C TYR A 46 -2.11 17.51 8.08
N LEU A 47 -1.24 17.58 7.06
CA LEU A 47 -1.41 16.85 5.80
C LEU A 47 -1.31 15.33 5.97
N LYS A 48 -0.49 14.88 6.93
CA LYS A 48 -0.46 13.47 7.34
C LYS A 48 -1.83 13.06 7.88
N THR A 49 -2.38 13.81 8.84
CA THR A 49 -3.71 13.54 9.40
C THR A 49 -4.79 13.56 8.32
N THR A 50 -4.72 14.48 7.36
CA THR A 50 -5.65 14.51 6.22
C THR A 50 -5.59 13.22 5.39
N LEU A 51 -4.39 12.74 5.08
CA LEU A 51 -4.18 11.48 4.36
C LEU A 51 -4.72 10.27 5.16
N GLU A 52 -4.36 10.18 6.44
CA GLU A 52 -4.78 9.08 7.32
C GLU A 52 -6.30 9.04 7.49
N ASN A 53 -6.93 10.19 7.70
CA ASN A 53 -8.39 10.30 7.81
C ASN A 53 -9.06 9.92 6.49
N PHE A 54 -8.55 10.38 5.35
CA PHE A 54 -9.09 10.01 4.05
C PHE A 54 -9.06 8.49 3.84
N ILE A 55 -7.93 7.84 4.15
CA ILE A 55 -7.79 6.38 4.02
C ILE A 55 -8.75 5.67 4.98
N LYS A 56 -8.83 6.12 6.23
CA LYS A 56 -9.75 5.57 7.22
C LYS A 56 -11.20 5.67 6.75
N ASP A 57 -11.63 6.86 6.33
CA ASP A 57 -12.99 7.12 5.85
C ASP A 57 -13.30 6.30 4.59
N HIS A 58 -12.34 6.16 3.67
CA HIS A 58 -12.49 5.26 2.53
C HIS A 58 -12.72 3.82 2.99
N ASN A 59 -11.88 3.31 3.88
CA ASN A 59 -11.94 1.93 4.36
C ASN A 59 -13.19 1.63 5.17
N ASP A 60 -13.78 2.60 5.85
CA ASP A 60 -15.02 2.43 6.60
C ASP A 60 -16.24 2.24 5.68
N HIS A 61 -16.19 2.76 4.44
CA HIS A 61 -17.33 2.82 3.53
C HIS A 61 -17.18 1.98 2.24
N ASN A 62 -16.01 1.43 1.96
CA ASN A 62 -15.73 0.72 0.70
C ASN A 62 -15.24 -0.72 0.95
N ASN A 63 -15.47 -1.60 -0.02
CA ASN A 63 -15.03 -3.00 0.05
C ASN A 63 -13.53 -3.14 -0.22
N VAL A 64 -13.02 -2.45 -1.24
CA VAL A 64 -11.58 -2.37 -1.52
C VAL A 64 -10.94 -1.54 -0.42
N LYS A 65 -9.85 -2.07 0.17
CA LYS A 65 -9.15 -1.39 1.26
C LYS A 65 -7.90 -0.73 0.75
N LEU A 66 -7.64 0.47 1.25
CA LEU A 66 -6.38 1.18 1.07
C LEU A 66 -5.50 0.97 2.30
N PHE A 67 -4.22 0.77 2.05
CA PHE A 67 -3.19 0.64 3.06
C PHE A 67 -2.15 1.72 2.85
N TYR A 68 -1.43 2.05 3.93
CA TYR A 68 -0.28 2.93 3.83
C TYR A 68 0.88 2.46 4.70
N LYS A 69 2.09 2.81 4.26
CA LYS A 69 3.33 2.59 5.00
C LYS A 69 4.14 3.88 5.03
N SER A 70 4.56 4.30 6.23
CA SER A 70 5.52 5.40 6.32
C SER A 70 6.88 4.95 5.79
N ILE A 71 7.41 5.69 4.82
CA ILE A 71 8.77 5.51 4.30
C ILE A 71 9.74 6.33 5.17
N ASN A 72 9.32 7.54 5.52
CA ASN A 72 10.02 8.44 6.44
C ASN A 72 9.01 9.39 7.11
N SER A 73 9.48 10.31 7.95
CA SER A 73 8.66 11.24 8.73
C SER A 73 7.67 12.09 7.92
N GLY A 74 7.96 12.33 6.63
CA GLY A 74 7.16 13.18 5.75
C GLY A 74 6.70 12.49 4.47
N SER A 75 6.81 11.16 4.35
CA SER A 75 6.46 10.42 3.13
C SER A 75 5.76 9.11 3.43
N TYR A 76 4.68 8.84 2.70
CA TYR A 76 3.78 7.71 2.91
C TYR A 76 3.49 7.01 1.58
N LEU A 77 3.84 5.73 1.50
CA LEU A 77 3.41 4.85 0.42
C LEU A 77 1.95 4.48 0.64
N VAL A 78 1.12 4.54 -0.39
CA VAL A 78 -0.31 4.18 -0.37
C VAL A 78 -0.62 3.21 -1.51
N TYR A 79 -1.37 2.15 -1.23
CA TYR A 79 -1.72 1.10 -2.18
C TYR A 79 -3.04 0.42 -1.78
N ALA A 80 -3.68 -0.32 -2.71
CA ALA A 80 -4.91 -1.07 -2.45
C ALA A 80 -4.66 -2.55 -2.11
N SER A 81 -5.60 -3.18 -1.37
CA SER A 81 -5.60 -4.62 -1.02
C SER A 81 -5.37 -5.53 -2.21
N ASP A 82 -5.98 -5.19 -3.32
CA ASP A 82 -6.01 -6.05 -4.50
C ASP A 82 -4.69 -5.99 -5.27
N ASN A 83 -3.86 -4.99 -4.98
CA ASN A 83 -2.51 -4.79 -5.55
C ASN A 83 -1.40 -5.41 -4.68
N VAL A 84 -1.72 -6.01 -3.53
CA VAL A 84 -0.74 -6.55 -2.55
C VAL A 84 0.09 -7.71 -3.13
N PHE A 85 -0.44 -8.46 -4.10
CA PHE A 85 0.23 -9.63 -4.68
C PHE A 85 1.51 -9.34 -5.48
N ASN A 86 1.82 -8.07 -5.80
CA ASN A 86 3.02 -7.70 -6.57
C ASN A 86 4.09 -6.93 -5.76
N TYR A 87 3.84 -6.57 -4.50
CA TYR A 87 4.75 -5.69 -3.74
C TYR A 87 5.53 -6.41 -2.62
N TYR A 88 5.09 -7.58 -2.16
CA TYR A 88 5.75 -8.35 -1.10
C TYR A 88 6.57 -9.55 -1.62
N ASP A 89 7.42 -9.34 -2.63
CA ASP A 89 8.47 -10.31 -2.98
C ASP A 89 9.87 -9.78 -2.63
N VAL A 90 10.03 -9.22 -1.42
CA VAL A 90 11.36 -9.07 -0.79
C VAL A 90 11.22 -9.05 0.74
N ASN A 91 11.11 -10.23 1.35
CA ASN A 91 11.66 -10.62 2.66
C ASN A 91 11.14 -12.01 3.05
N PHE A 92 11.78 -13.05 2.52
CA PHE A 92 11.73 -14.39 3.11
C PHE A 92 12.67 -14.43 4.33
N GLU A 93 12.23 -13.89 5.46
CA GLU A 93 12.68 -14.38 6.75
C GLU A 93 11.44 -14.94 7.45
N ASP A 94 11.47 -16.26 7.70
CA ASP A 94 10.46 -17.09 8.36
C ASP A 94 9.21 -17.51 7.57
N GLU A 95 9.39 -18.08 6.37
CA GLU A 95 8.49 -19.18 5.96
C GLU A 95 9.04 -20.50 6.50
N PRO A 96 8.23 -21.34 7.18
CA PRO A 96 8.65 -22.69 7.52
C PRO A 96 8.86 -23.47 6.22
N THR A 97 10.12 -23.65 5.81
CA THR A 97 10.47 -24.56 4.74
C THR A 97 9.98 -25.96 5.12
N LEU A 98 9.11 -26.55 4.31
CA LEU A 98 8.72 -27.94 4.49
C LEU A 98 9.97 -28.80 4.52
N SER A 99 10.10 -29.63 5.54
CA SER A 99 11.18 -30.61 5.64
C SER A 99 11.05 -31.65 4.52
N ASP A 100 12.17 -32.27 4.13
CA ASP A 100 12.20 -33.31 3.10
C ASP A 100 11.21 -34.46 3.41
N ASP A 101 10.96 -34.72 4.70
CA ASP A 101 9.99 -35.72 5.18
C ASP A 101 8.53 -35.32 4.91
N GLU A 102 8.21 -34.02 4.98
CA GLU A 102 6.88 -33.49 4.66
C GLU A 102 6.63 -33.50 3.15
N ILE A 103 7.67 -33.18 2.37
CA ILE A 103 7.63 -33.26 0.91
C ILE A 103 7.40 -34.71 0.48
N ALA A 104 8.12 -35.67 1.09
CA ALA A 104 7.96 -37.09 0.78
C ALA A 104 6.54 -37.60 1.06
N LYS A 105 5.89 -37.15 2.14
CA LYS A 105 4.50 -37.52 2.44
C LYS A 105 3.51 -37.04 1.38
N ILE A 106 3.68 -35.82 0.87
CA ILE A 106 2.82 -35.28 -0.20
C ILE A 106 2.94 -36.12 -1.48
N PHE A 107 4.16 -36.54 -1.83
CA PHE A 107 4.38 -37.37 -3.01
C PHE A 107 3.85 -38.81 -2.86
N GLU A 108 3.82 -39.36 -1.64
CA GLU A 108 3.25 -40.69 -1.39
C GLU A 108 1.71 -40.65 -1.36
N GLU A 109 1.10 -39.57 -0.86
CA GLU A 109 -0.36 -39.39 -0.92
C GLU A 109 -0.87 -39.23 -2.36
N ALA A 110 -0.09 -38.59 -3.24
CA ALA A 110 -0.43 -38.42 -4.65
C ALA A 110 -0.32 -39.70 -5.51
N LYS A 111 0.23 -40.79 -4.96
CA LYS A 111 0.34 -42.10 -5.63
C LYS A 111 -0.79 -43.08 -5.29
N LYS A 112 -1.72 -42.71 -4.40
CA LYS A 112 -2.96 -43.45 -4.17
C LYS A 112 -4.02 -43.08 -5.21
#